data_AF-A0A0P0L162-F1
#
_entry.id   AF-A0A0P0L162-F1
#
_cell.length_a   1.000
_cell.length_b   1.000
_cell.length_c   1.000
_cell.angle_alpha   90.00
_cell.angle_beta   90.00
_cell.angle_gamma   90.00
#
_symmetry.space_group_name_H-M   'P 1'
#
loop_
_entity.id
_entity.type
_entity.pdbx_description
1 polymer ?
#
loop_
_entity_poly.entity_id
_entity_poly.type
_entity_poly.pdbx_seq_one_letter_code
_entity_poly.pdbx_strand_id
1 'polypeptide(L)'
;MPYVPGLNSGITDKVFLTNTGTATLIDPWIRTNLPTRARADLSVALDVKNNSVEKTKVLVRGTITPGNIIFQKELEVNAHTTEQVKFDKRYFPQLCIDQPRLWWPNGYGDPNLYHCKFEVMVDGKVSETKDVSFGIKKYSYDKEGNTFHVYINDVPVFVKGANWGMSEYMLRCRGAEYDTKIRLHKEMNFNMIRNWLGSVTDDEFYEACDKYGIMVWDDFWINSNPNLPYDLNVFNNNMMEKIKRVRNHPSIAVWCGDNESNPQPPLEGWMAENIRTFDGGDRYFQANSHAQGLTGSGPWGAFEPRFYFTKYPDGLEGDPARGWGFRTEIGTAVVPTFESFKKFMPKENWWPRDEMWNKHYFGQNAFNAAPDRYDASITKGFGKPEGIEDYCRKAQLVNIESNKAMYEGWLDRMWEDASGIMTWMGQSAYPSMVWQTYDYYYDLTGAFWGQNQLVNRCIFFGTL
;
A
#
# COMPACT_ATOMS: atom_id res chain seq x y z
N MET A 1 -16.99 -13.82 5.15
CA MET A 1 -16.42 -14.80 4.20
C MET A 1 -16.52 -16.18 4.83
N PRO A 2 -16.72 -17.25 4.06
CA PRO A 2 -16.56 -18.61 4.59
C PRO A 2 -15.15 -18.79 5.20
N TYR A 3 -14.95 -19.87 5.95
CA TYR A 3 -13.62 -20.28 6.42
C TYR A 3 -12.88 -21.05 5.32
N VAL A 4 -11.57 -20.82 5.16
CA VAL A 4 -10.74 -21.62 4.24
C VAL A 4 -10.41 -22.94 4.94
N PRO A 5 -10.80 -24.11 4.41
CA PRO A 5 -10.34 -25.39 4.91
C PRO A 5 -8.81 -25.43 5.05
N GLY A 6 -8.33 -25.64 6.27
CA GLY A 6 -6.91 -25.66 6.60
C GLY A 6 -6.29 -24.30 6.92
N LEU A 7 -7.06 -23.21 7.01
CA LEU A 7 -6.57 -21.87 7.41
C LEU A 7 -5.39 -21.35 6.59
N ASN A 8 -5.38 -21.63 5.28
CA ASN A 8 -4.23 -21.31 4.41
C ASN A 8 -2.90 -21.94 4.89
N SER A 9 -2.95 -23.04 5.65
CA SER A 9 -1.74 -23.78 6.07
C SER A 9 -1.00 -24.32 4.85
N GLY A 10 0.28 -24.00 4.76
CA GLY A 10 1.13 -24.45 3.67
C GLY A 10 2.30 -23.50 3.43
N ILE A 11 3.04 -23.76 2.36
CA ILE A 11 4.07 -22.87 1.85
C ILE A 11 3.39 -21.94 0.84
N THR A 12 3.22 -20.68 1.24
CA THR A 12 2.54 -19.67 0.41
C THR A 12 3.52 -18.89 -0.46
N ASP A 13 4.81 -18.92 -0.16
CA ASP A 13 5.84 -18.18 -0.90
C ASP A 13 6.87 -19.10 -1.56
N LYS A 14 7.80 -18.52 -2.30
CA LYS A 14 8.85 -19.20 -3.05
C LYS A 14 9.85 -19.87 -2.10
N VAL A 15 10.27 -21.08 -2.46
CA VAL A 15 11.37 -21.80 -1.80
C VAL A 15 12.51 -21.93 -2.79
N PHE A 16 13.71 -21.55 -2.35
CA PHE A 16 14.90 -21.52 -3.20
C PHE A 16 15.97 -22.49 -2.70
N LEU A 17 16.68 -23.11 -3.64
CA LEU A 17 17.99 -23.72 -3.39
C LEU A 17 19.04 -22.82 -4.03
N THR A 18 19.87 -22.17 -3.22
CA THR A 18 20.90 -21.23 -3.68
C THR A 18 22.29 -21.84 -3.53
N ASN A 19 23.14 -21.69 -4.55
CA ASN A 19 24.58 -21.96 -4.44
C ASN A 19 25.32 -20.64 -4.23
N THR A 20 25.90 -20.45 -3.05
CA THR A 20 26.61 -19.23 -2.70
C THR A 20 28.08 -19.35 -3.06
N GLY A 21 28.63 -18.34 -3.74
CA GLY A 21 30.06 -18.28 -4.04
C GLY A 21 30.92 -18.02 -2.79
N THR A 22 32.22 -17.81 -3.02
CA THR A 22 33.22 -17.50 -1.98
C THR A 22 32.81 -16.33 -1.08
N ALA A 23 32.11 -15.35 -1.64
CA ALA A 23 31.52 -14.23 -0.91
C ALA A 23 30.08 -13.94 -1.37
N THR A 24 29.24 -13.44 -0.45
CA THR A 24 27.83 -13.09 -0.68
C THR A 24 27.49 -11.71 -0.15
N LEU A 25 26.58 -11.04 -0.82
CA LEU A 25 26.00 -9.74 -0.51
C LEU A 25 24.77 -9.90 0.38
N ILE A 26 24.62 -9.07 1.41
CA ILE A 26 23.51 -9.11 2.36
C ILE A 26 22.89 -7.72 2.46
N ASP A 27 21.56 -7.69 2.42
CA ASP A 27 20.68 -6.53 2.62
C ASP A 27 21.13 -5.20 1.99
N PRO A 28 21.36 -5.11 0.67
CA PRO A 28 21.75 -3.85 0.06
C PRO A 28 20.68 -2.77 0.27
N TRP A 29 21.13 -1.60 0.68
CA TRP A 29 20.28 -0.49 1.08
C TRP A 29 20.75 0.81 0.44
N ILE A 30 19.87 1.43 -0.35
CA ILE A 30 20.15 2.67 -1.06
C ILE A 30 19.28 3.77 -0.45
N ARG A 31 19.94 4.82 0.03
CA ARG A 31 19.31 6.01 0.61
C ARG A 31 19.55 7.22 -0.27
N THR A 32 18.50 8.01 -0.44
CA THR A 32 18.54 9.26 -1.17
C THR A 32 18.29 10.42 -0.22
N ASN A 33 19.08 11.48 -0.38
CA ASN A 33 18.86 12.78 0.24
C ASN A 33 18.73 13.81 -0.89
N LEU A 34 17.71 14.67 -0.81
CA LEU A 34 17.44 15.71 -1.79
C LEU A 34 17.61 17.09 -1.15
N PRO A 35 18.82 17.70 -1.17
CA PRO A 35 19.00 19.09 -0.77
C PRO A 35 18.14 20.05 -1.60
N THR A 36 17.93 19.71 -2.87
CA THR A 36 16.98 20.34 -3.79
C THR A 36 16.42 19.27 -4.72
N ARG A 37 15.34 19.57 -5.45
CA ARG A 37 14.83 18.69 -6.52
C ARG A 37 15.81 18.54 -7.70
N ALA A 38 16.79 19.42 -7.82
CA ALA A 38 17.82 19.42 -8.86
C ALA A 38 19.08 18.60 -8.49
N ARG A 39 19.15 18.02 -7.28
CA ARG A 39 20.33 17.29 -6.80
C ARG A 39 19.94 16.17 -5.85
N ALA A 40 20.45 14.97 -6.11
CA ALA A 40 20.35 13.85 -5.18
C ALA A 40 21.73 13.39 -4.69
N ASP A 41 21.87 13.27 -3.38
CA ASP A 41 23.02 12.63 -2.76
C ASP A 41 22.64 11.21 -2.34
N LEU A 42 23.31 10.21 -2.90
CA LEU A 42 23.06 8.80 -2.61
C LEU A 42 24.04 8.29 -1.54
N SER A 43 23.51 7.50 -0.61
CA SER A 43 24.28 6.68 0.34
C SER A 43 23.90 5.23 0.14
N VAL A 44 24.89 4.35 0.01
CA VAL A 44 24.69 2.91 -0.19
C VAL A 44 25.36 2.16 0.94
N ALA A 45 24.65 1.22 1.55
CA ALA A 45 25.19 0.32 2.55
C ALA A 45 24.78 -1.12 2.24
N LEU A 46 25.68 -2.06 2.45
CA LEU A 46 25.39 -3.48 2.35
C LEU A 46 26.43 -4.26 3.15
N ASP A 47 26.12 -5.51 3.46
CA ASP A 47 27.02 -6.39 4.16
C ASP A 47 27.62 -7.42 3.19
N VAL A 48 28.88 -7.79 3.41
CA VAL A 48 29.56 -8.84 2.64
C VAL A 48 29.99 -9.93 3.59
N LYS A 49 29.51 -11.15 3.33
CA LYS A 49 29.92 -12.34 4.06
C LYS A 49 30.96 -13.09 3.25
N ASN A 50 32.08 -13.44 3.87
CA ASN A 50 33.04 -14.40 3.32
C ASN A 50 32.62 -15.81 3.74
N ASN A 51 32.30 -16.65 2.76
CA ASN A 51 31.89 -18.03 2.98
C ASN A 51 33.07 -19.01 2.98
N SER A 52 34.28 -18.54 2.68
CA SER A 52 35.49 -19.36 2.67
C SER A 52 36.12 -19.52 4.05
N VAL A 53 37.04 -20.48 4.13
CA VAL A 53 37.83 -20.81 5.33
C VAL A 53 39.07 -19.93 5.50
N GLU A 54 39.36 -19.05 4.53
CA GLU A 54 40.52 -18.17 4.54
C GLU A 54 40.10 -16.70 4.54
N LYS A 55 41.01 -15.82 4.95
CA LYS A 55 40.81 -14.38 4.76
C LYS A 55 40.83 -14.10 3.26
N THR A 56 39.80 -13.44 2.73
CA THR A 56 39.64 -13.23 1.29
C THR A 56 39.57 -11.74 0.97
N LYS A 57 40.33 -11.33 -0.05
CA LYS A 57 40.18 -10.01 -0.65
C LYS A 57 38.98 -10.02 -1.59
N VAL A 58 38.02 -9.13 -1.35
CA VAL A 58 36.79 -9.02 -2.14
C VAL A 58 36.69 -7.62 -2.76
N LEU A 59 36.14 -7.54 -3.97
CA LEU A 59 35.78 -6.28 -4.62
C LEU A 59 34.26 -6.19 -4.69
N VAL A 60 33.68 -5.20 -4.02
CA VAL A 60 32.26 -4.88 -4.12
C VAL A 60 32.09 -3.80 -5.17
N ARG A 61 31.20 -4.02 -6.13
CA ARG A 61 30.87 -3.09 -7.20
C ARG A 61 29.37 -2.87 -7.26
N GLY A 62 28.95 -1.63 -7.45
CA GLY A 62 27.58 -1.27 -7.81
C GLY A 62 27.54 -0.53 -9.14
N THR A 63 26.55 -0.85 -9.98
CA THR A 63 26.28 -0.15 -11.24
C THR A 63 24.83 0.31 -11.26
N ILE A 64 24.61 1.63 -11.24
CA ILE A 64 23.28 2.24 -11.26
C ILE A 64 22.89 2.63 -12.68
N THR A 65 21.67 2.25 -13.08
CA THR A 65 21.03 2.64 -14.34
C THR A 65 19.67 3.29 -14.06
N PRO A 66 19.24 4.33 -14.80
CA PRO A 66 19.98 5.05 -15.83
C PRO A 66 21.18 5.86 -15.27
N GLY A 67 22.08 6.29 -16.15
CA GLY A 67 23.27 7.11 -15.82
C GLY A 67 24.58 6.34 -15.80
N ASN A 68 24.54 5.01 -15.75
CA ASN A 68 25.71 4.11 -15.74
C ASN A 68 26.75 4.51 -14.67
N ILE A 69 26.25 4.87 -13.48
CA ILE A 69 27.06 5.33 -12.36
C ILE A 69 27.68 4.09 -11.71
N ILE A 70 29.01 4.03 -11.70
CA ILE A 70 29.76 2.89 -11.18
C ILE A 70 30.53 3.31 -9.93
N PHE A 71 30.42 2.54 -8.86
CA PHE A 71 31.21 2.69 -7.64
C PHE A 71 31.72 1.32 -7.20
N GLN A 72 32.91 1.29 -6.61
CA GLN A 72 33.50 0.03 -6.17
C GLN A 72 34.51 0.22 -5.05
N LYS A 73 34.64 -0.78 -4.18
CA LYS A 73 35.57 -0.76 -3.06
C LYS A 73 36.10 -2.17 -2.81
N GLU A 74 37.41 -2.25 -2.62
CA GLU A 74 38.07 -3.47 -2.15
C GLU A 74 38.14 -3.48 -0.63
N LEU A 75 38.01 -4.67 -0.05
CA LEU A 75 38.22 -4.93 1.37
C LEU A 75 38.68 -6.38 1.58
N GLU A 76 39.34 -6.62 2.71
CA GLU A 76 39.64 -7.98 3.15
C GLU A 76 38.64 -8.39 4.22
N VAL A 77 38.03 -9.56 4.05
CA VAL A 77 37.02 -10.10 4.97
C VAL A 77 37.57 -11.39 5.56
N ASN A 78 37.55 -11.50 6.89
CA ASN A 78 38.02 -12.71 7.57
C ASN A 78 37.15 -13.92 7.23
N ALA A 79 37.71 -15.12 7.38
CA ALA A 79 37.00 -16.36 7.13
C ALA A 79 35.69 -16.41 7.94
N HIS A 80 34.58 -16.73 7.28
CA HIS A 80 33.25 -16.86 7.90
C HIS A 80 32.73 -15.63 8.64
N THR A 81 33.29 -14.43 8.41
CA THR A 81 32.76 -13.19 8.98
C THR A 81 31.95 -12.38 7.96
N THR A 82 31.15 -11.46 8.50
CA THR A 82 30.39 -10.47 7.73
C THR A 82 30.96 -9.09 8.04
N GLU A 83 31.23 -8.30 7.00
CA GLU A 83 31.74 -6.93 7.12
C GLU A 83 30.82 -5.96 6.36
N GLN A 84 30.56 -4.81 6.96
CA GLN A 84 29.72 -3.78 6.34
C GLN A 84 30.52 -2.90 5.39
N VAL A 85 29.96 -2.66 4.22
CA VAL A 85 30.53 -1.78 3.18
C VAL A 85 29.60 -0.60 2.94
N LYS A 86 30.16 0.61 2.97
CA LYS A 86 29.44 1.86 2.71
C LYS A 86 30.05 2.63 1.56
N PHE A 87 29.18 3.25 0.77
CA PHE A 87 29.52 4.16 -0.30
C PHE A 87 28.71 5.44 -0.13
N ASP A 88 29.38 6.58 -0.18
CA ASP A 88 28.73 7.88 -0.17
C ASP A 88 29.57 8.89 -0.96
N LYS A 89 28.97 10.05 -1.25
CA LYS A 89 29.58 11.09 -2.08
C LYS A 89 30.93 11.62 -1.60
N ARG A 90 31.31 11.42 -0.33
CA ARG A 90 32.60 11.90 0.20
C ARG A 90 33.78 11.16 -0.42
N TYR A 91 33.59 9.88 -0.74
CA TYR A 91 34.60 9.02 -1.36
C TYR A 91 34.24 8.62 -2.79
N PHE A 92 32.95 8.70 -3.14
CA PHE A 92 32.42 8.36 -4.46
C PHE A 92 31.58 9.53 -5.01
N PRO A 93 32.20 10.62 -5.50
CA PRO A 93 31.50 11.83 -5.93
C PRO A 93 30.40 11.60 -6.97
N GLN A 94 30.51 10.55 -7.78
CA GLN A 94 29.50 10.12 -8.75
C GLN A 94 28.16 9.68 -8.13
N LEU A 95 28.12 9.46 -6.81
CA LEU A 95 26.87 9.25 -6.06
C LEU A 95 26.14 10.58 -5.74
N CYS A 96 26.66 11.71 -6.19
CA CYS A 96 25.93 12.96 -6.32
C CYS A 96 25.36 13.06 -7.75
N ILE A 97 24.05 12.92 -7.89
CA ILE A 97 23.36 12.97 -9.18
C ILE A 97 22.76 14.37 -9.35
N ASP A 98 23.23 15.09 -10.36
CA ASP A 98 22.62 16.34 -10.78
C ASP A 98 21.43 16.08 -11.70
N GLN A 99 20.37 16.88 -11.54
CA GLN A 99 19.09 16.74 -12.26
C GLN A 99 18.56 15.29 -12.25
N PRO A 100 18.39 14.67 -11.06
CA PRO A 100 17.92 13.30 -10.97
C PRO A 100 16.49 13.19 -11.53
N ARG A 101 16.17 12.03 -12.11
CA ARG A 101 14.78 11.69 -12.44
C ARG A 101 14.07 11.27 -11.15
N LEU A 102 13.31 12.18 -10.57
CA LEU A 102 12.61 11.92 -9.31
C LEU A 102 11.50 10.89 -9.50
N TRP A 103 11.26 10.08 -8.47
CA TRP A 103 10.06 9.26 -8.36
C TRP A 103 8.91 10.10 -7.82
N TRP A 104 7.76 10.02 -8.46
CA TRP A 104 6.53 10.71 -8.08
C TRP A 104 5.35 9.74 -8.00
N PRO A 105 4.38 9.99 -7.10
CA PRO A 105 3.15 9.23 -7.07
C PRO A 105 2.23 9.66 -8.23
N ASN A 106 1.25 8.81 -8.51
CA ASN A 106 0.29 8.97 -9.59
C ASN A 106 -0.43 10.33 -9.47
N GLY A 107 -0.44 11.08 -10.57
CA GLY A 107 -0.98 12.44 -10.63
C GLY A 107 -0.01 13.57 -10.25
N TYR A 108 1.21 13.27 -9.79
CA TYR A 108 2.22 14.28 -9.39
C TYR A 108 3.49 14.28 -10.25
N GLY A 109 3.66 13.29 -11.12
CA GLY A 109 4.80 13.17 -12.04
C GLY A 109 5.04 11.73 -12.46
N ASP A 110 6.19 11.48 -13.09
CA ASP A 110 6.58 10.14 -13.50
C ASP A 110 7.18 9.33 -12.32
N PRO A 111 6.79 8.06 -12.13
CA PRO A 111 7.37 7.17 -11.12
C PRO A 111 8.72 6.62 -11.59
N ASN A 112 9.73 7.48 -11.76
CA ASN A 112 11.04 7.07 -12.27
C ASN A 112 11.76 6.12 -11.30
N LEU A 113 12.24 5.00 -11.84
CA LEU A 113 13.02 4.01 -11.09
C LEU A 113 14.45 3.93 -11.62
N TYR A 114 15.36 3.65 -10.70
CA TYR A 114 16.74 3.29 -10.95
C TYR A 114 16.96 1.84 -10.54
N HIS A 115 17.88 1.15 -11.21
CA HIS A 115 18.30 -0.20 -10.91
C HIS A 115 19.79 -0.20 -10.59
N CYS A 116 20.16 -0.72 -9.42
CA CYS A 116 21.53 -0.95 -9.03
C CYS A 116 21.84 -2.45 -9.06
N LYS A 117 22.73 -2.85 -9.97
CA LYS A 117 23.32 -4.18 -9.96
C LYS A 117 24.53 -4.17 -9.03
N PHE A 118 24.45 -4.92 -7.94
CA PHE A 118 25.57 -5.17 -7.04
C PHE A 118 26.27 -6.47 -7.41
N GLU A 119 27.59 -6.45 -7.39
CA GLU A 119 28.45 -7.60 -7.64
C GLU A 119 29.51 -7.66 -6.54
N VAL A 120 29.71 -8.85 -5.96
CA VAL A 120 30.90 -9.14 -5.16
C VAL A 120 31.80 -10.05 -5.97
N MET A 121 33.06 -9.68 -6.11
CA MET A 121 34.06 -10.41 -6.87
C MET A 121 35.20 -10.89 -5.99
N VAL A 122 35.71 -12.08 -6.30
CA VAL A 122 36.91 -12.69 -5.72
C VAL A 122 37.81 -13.13 -6.86
N ASP A 123 39.09 -12.80 -6.80
CA ASP A 123 40.09 -13.11 -7.85
C ASP A 123 39.65 -12.69 -9.26
N GLY A 124 38.99 -11.54 -9.38
CA GLY A 124 38.49 -10.99 -10.64
C GLY A 124 37.26 -11.69 -11.21
N LYS A 125 36.65 -12.65 -10.49
CA LYS A 125 35.42 -13.35 -10.90
C LYS A 125 34.25 -12.98 -10.01
N VAL A 126 33.06 -12.84 -10.59
CA VAL A 126 31.82 -12.59 -9.83
C VAL A 126 31.50 -13.82 -8.98
N SER A 127 31.35 -13.59 -7.67
CA SER A 127 30.94 -14.59 -6.68
C SER A 127 29.43 -14.56 -6.44
N GLU A 128 28.82 -13.37 -6.40
CA GLU A 128 27.36 -13.20 -6.35
C GLU A 128 26.95 -11.88 -7.01
N THR A 129 25.71 -11.84 -7.50
CA THR A 129 25.02 -10.64 -7.98
C THR A 129 23.71 -10.44 -7.21
N LYS A 130 23.38 -9.19 -6.88
CA LYS A 130 22.05 -8.78 -6.40
C LYS A 130 21.58 -7.53 -7.13
N ASP A 131 20.34 -7.55 -7.59
CA ASP A 131 19.69 -6.40 -8.21
C ASP A 131 18.77 -5.70 -7.22
N VAL A 132 18.85 -4.37 -7.15
CA VAL A 132 17.97 -3.55 -6.32
C VAL A 132 17.39 -2.43 -7.16
N SER A 133 16.07 -2.37 -7.20
CA SER A 133 15.33 -1.22 -7.74
C SER A 133 15.09 -0.20 -6.63
N PHE A 134 15.20 1.09 -6.96
CA PHE A 134 14.91 2.19 -6.03
C PHE A 134 14.42 3.43 -6.77
N GLY A 135 13.77 4.34 -6.05
CA GLY A 135 13.39 5.65 -6.55
C GLY A 135 14.11 6.78 -5.81
N ILE A 136 14.42 7.86 -6.52
CA ILE A 136 14.97 9.07 -5.92
C ILE A 136 13.80 9.96 -5.49
N LYS A 137 13.57 10.07 -4.18
CA LYS A 137 12.48 10.85 -3.60
C LYS A 137 12.84 11.39 -2.23
N LYS A 138 12.01 12.28 -1.71
CA LYS A 138 12.00 12.69 -0.30
C LYS A 138 10.56 12.67 0.21
N TYR A 139 10.29 11.95 1.30
CA TYR A 139 9.03 12.15 2.02
C TYR A 139 9.22 13.12 3.19
N SER A 140 8.19 13.88 3.49
CA SER A 140 8.07 14.63 4.74
C SER A 140 6.60 14.66 5.16
N TYR A 141 6.36 15.00 6.43
CA TYR A 141 5.05 14.84 7.05
C TYR A 141 4.86 15.93 8.11
N ASP A 142 3.61 16.32 8.34
CA ASP A 142 3.22 17.14 9.48
C ASP A 142 1.82 16.75 9.98
N LYS A 143 1.42 17.38 11.09
CA LYS A 143 0.07 17.26 11.68
C LYS A 143 -0.56 18.63 11.96
N GLU A 144 -0.22 19.64 11.15
CA GLU A 144 -0.76 20.99 11.30
C GLU A 144 -2.30 20.96 11.24
N GLY A 145 -2.96 21.75 12.09
CA GLY A 145 -4.42 21.75 12.19
C GLY A 145 -5.03 20.41 12.63
N ASN A 146 -4.26 19.56 13.31
CA ASN A 146 -4.66 18.19 13.67
C ASN A 146 -5.01 17.31 12.46
N THR A 147 -4.36 17.54 11.32
CA THR A 147 -4.55 16.77 10.09
C THR A 147 -3.22 16.23 9.62
N PHE A 148 -3.12 14.93 9.37
CA PHE A 148 -1.91 14.28 8.87
C PHE A 148 -1.70 14.64 7.40
N HIS A 149 -0.58 15.27 7.10
CA HIS A 149 -0.18 15.63 5.75
C HIS A 149 1.00 14.79 5.30
N VAL A 150 0.96 14.34 4.05
CA VAL A 150 2.07 13.67 3.37
C VAL A 150 2.59 14.60 2.28
N TYR A 151 3.90 14.77 2.22
CA TYR A 151 4.58 15.52 1.18
C TYR A 151 5.56 14.60 0.49
N ILE A 152 5.69 14.78 -0.82
CA ILE A 152 6.76 14.14 -1.60
C ILE A 152 7.52 15.19 -2.39
N ASN A 153 8.85 15.13 -2.30
CA ASN A 153 9.76 16.08 -2.94
C ASN A 153 9.37 17.54 -2.63
N ASP A 154 9.00 17.78 -1.37
CA ASP A 154 8.53 19.06 -0.81
C ASP A 154 7.21 19.58 -1.41
N VAL A 155 6.40 18.72 -2.04
CA VAL A 155 5.06 19.04 -2.56
C VAL A 155 4.00 18.32 -1.74
N PRO A 156 2.95 19.00 -1.23
CA PRO A 156 1.85 18.36 -0.50
C PRO A 156 1.07 17.43 -1.42
N VAL A 157 0.73 16.25 -0.91
CA VAL A 157 0.00 15.22 -1.66
C VAL A 157 -1.37 15.01 -1.05
N PHE A 158 -2.42 15.38 -1.78
CA PHE A 158 -3.78 15.02 -1.40
C PHE A 158 -3.97 13.53 -1.67
N VAL A 159 -4.15 12.74 -0.61
CA VAL A 159 -4.24 11.29 -0.74
C VAL A 159 -5.61 10.90 -1.27
N LYS A 160 -5.62 10.17 -2.39
CA LYS A 160 -6.79 9.45 -2.90
C LYS A 160 -6.39 8.00 -3.02
N GLY A 161 -7.05 7.12 -2.29
CA GLY A 161 -6.57 5.75 -2.23
C GLY A 161 -7.60 4.74 -1.83
N ALA A 162 -7.13 3.54 -1.55
CA ALA A 162 -7.98 2.50 -1.06
C ALA A 162 -7.24 1.57 -0.12
N ASN A 163 -7.98 0.92 0.76
CA ASN A 163 -7.49 -0.17 1.57
C ASN A 163 -7.43 -1.43 0.72
N TRP A 164 -6.41 -2.23 0.97
CA TRP A 164 -6.15 -3.51 0.35
C TRP A 164 -6.04 -4.55 1.45
N GLY A 165 -6.99 -5.49 1.49
CA GLY A 165 -6.99 -6.61 2.43
C GLY A 165 -6.06 -7.74 2.00
N MET A 166 -6.54 -8.98 2.01
CA MET A 166 -5.76 -10.14 1.52
C MET A 166 -5.51 -10.04 0.01
N SER A 167 -4.37 -10.51 -0.47
CA SER A 167 -4.05 -10.54 -1.91
C SER A 167 -5.09 -11.32 -2.74
N GLU A 168 -5.52 -12.44 -2.18
CA GLU A 168 -6.65 -13.26 -2.56
C GLU A 168 -6.99 -14.15 -1.35
N TYR A 169 -8.23 -14.58 -1.21
CA TYR A 169 -8.71 -15.31 -0.04
C TYR A 169 -7.97 -16.62 0.25
N MET A 170 -7.45 -17.29 -0.79
CA MET A 170 -6.58 -18.47 -0.69
C MET A 170 -5.10 -18.16 -1.00
N LEU A 171 -4.70 -16.88 -0.99
CA LEU A 171 -3.32 -16.40 -1.19
C LEU A 171 -2.69 -16.81 -2.53
N ARG A 172 -3.52 -16.90 -3.59
CA ARG A 172 -3.06 -17.36 -4.93
C ARG A 172 -2.60 -16.25 -5.86
N CYS A 173 -2.90 -14.98 -5.54
CA CYS A 173 -2.58 -13.84 -6.39
C CYS A 173 -1.05 -13.69 -6.54
N ARG A 174 -0.51 -13.82 -7.75
CA ARG A 174 0.94 -13.70 -8.01
C ARG A 174 1.21 -12.95 -9.32
N GLY A 175 2.42 -12.41 -9.46
CA GLY A 175 2.92 -11.86 -10.72
C GLY A 175 1.98 -10.84 -11.38
N ALA A 176 1.53 -11.17 -12.61
CA ALA A 176 0.71 -10.28 -13.45
C ALA A 176 -0.65 -9.88 -12.84
N GLU A 177 -1.16 -10.62 -11.84
CA GLU A 177 -2.38 -10.23 -11.13
C GLU A 177 -2.15 -8.94 -10.32
N TYR A 178 -1.00 -8.79 -9.65
CA TYR A 178 -0.65 -7.55 -8.97
C TYR A 178 -0.51 -6.39 -9.95
N ASP A 179 0.18 -6.60 -11.07
CA ASP A 179 0.32 -5.58 -12.11
C ASP A 179 -1.06 -5.06 -12.57
N THR A 180 -1.99 -5.97 -12.84
CA THR A 180 -3.36 -5.62 -13.27
C THR A 180 -4.13 -4.86 -12.19
N LYS A 181 -4.17 -5.40 -10.96
CA LYS A 181 -4.91 -4.81 -9.84
C LYS A 181 -4.38 -3.42 -9.45
N ILE A 182 -3.06 -3.25 -9.42
CA ILE A 182 -2.44 -1.95 -9.11
C ILE A 182 -2.63 -0.97 -10.26
N ARG A 183 -2.55 -1.42 -11.51
CA ARG A 183 -2.90 -0.58 -12.67
C ARG A 183 -4.34 -0.06 -12.59
N LEU A 184 -5.30 -0.88 -12.17
CA LEU A 184 -6.68 -0.41 -11.97
C LEU A 184 -6.78 0.71 -10.92
N HIS A 185 -5.99 0.66 -9.84
CA HIS A 185 -5.91 1.76 -8.87
C HIS A 185 -5.33 3.03 -9.51
N LYS A 186 -4.29 2.89 -10.33
CA LYS A 186 -3.74 4.01 -11.11
C LYS A 186 -4.79 4.63 -12.04
N GLU A 187 -5.57 3.81 -12.76
CA GLU A 187 -6.62 4.28 -13.68
C GLU A 187 -7.76 5.00 -12.93
N MET A 188 -8.07 4.63 -11.68
CA MET A 188 -8.97 5.40 -10.81
C MET A 188 -8.34 6.68 -10.26
N ASN A 189 -7.11 6.99 -10.65
CA ASN A 189 -6.32 8.13 -10.19
C ASN A 189 -6.10 8.12 -8.68
N PHE A 190 -6.01 6.92 -8.12
CA PHE A 190 -5.48 6.72 -6.79
C PHE A 190 -3.97 6.87 -6.80
N ASN A 191 -3.46 7.40 -5.71
CA ASN A 191 -2.05 7.62 -5.47
C ASN A 191 -1.56 6.92 -4.19
N MET A 192 -2.43 6.24 -3.45
CA MET A 192 -2.06 5.43 -2.29
C MET A 192 -2.91 4.17 -2.18
N ILE A 193 -2.28 3.09 -1.70
CA ILE A 193 -2.95 1.90 -1.18
C ILE A 193 -2.53 1.70 0.28
N ARG A 194 -3.49 1.42 1.16
CA ARG A 194 -3.22 0.93 2.50
C ARG A 194 -3.21 -0.60 2.52
N ASN A 195 -2.05 -1.20 2.75
CA ASN A 195 -1.88 -2.63 2.95
C ASN A 195 -2.39 -2.99 4.36
N TRP A 196 -3.70 -3.20 4.48
CA TRP A 196 -4.39 -3.38 5.74
C TRP A 196 -3.87 -4.63 6.47
N LEU A 197 -3.51 -4.47 7.74
CA LEU A 197 -2.82 -5.47 8.59
C LEU A 197 -1.53 -6.05 8.00
N GLY A 198 -0.91 -5.41 7.01
CA GLY A 198 0.24 -5.99 6.33
C GLY A 198 -0.09 -7.33 5.67
N SER A 199 -1.35 -7.50 5.23
CA SER A 199 -1.88 -8.76 4.70
C SER A 199 -1.17 -9.24 3.42
N VAL A 200 -0.45 -8.34 2.76
CA VAL A 200 0.39 -8.64 1.60
C VAL A 200 1.86 -8.40 1.92
N THR A 201 2.67 -9.41 1.64
CA THR A 201 4.12 -9.34 1.77
C THR A 201 4.84 -9.67 0.46
N ASP A 202 4.12 -9.89 -0.64
CA ASP A 202 4.68 -10.34 -1.90
C ASP A 202 5.49 -9.22 -2.58
N ASP A 203 6.68 -9.53 -3.10
CA ASP A 203 7.55 -8.53 -3.78
C ASP A 203 6.83 -7.88 -4.97
N GLU A 204 6.05 -8.69 -5.73
CA GLU A 204 5.35 -8.24 -6.92
C GLU A 204 4.30 -7.15 -6.63
N PHE A 205 3.78 -7.07 -5.40
CA PHE A 205 2.89 -5.98 -4.96
C PHE A 205 3.65 -4.66 -4.88
N TYR A 206 4.77 -4.63 -4.16
CA TYR A 206 5.56 -3.41 -3.96
C TYR A 206 6.22 -2.96 -5.27
N GLU A 207 6.69 -3.90 -6.09
CA GLU A 207 7.21 -3.63 -7.44
C GLU A 207 6.17 -2.98 -8.35
N ALA A 208 4.92 -3.48 -8.34
CA ALA A 208 3.83 -2.88 -9.10
C ALA A 208 3.47 -1.49 -8.58
N CYS A 209 3.44 -1.30 -7.25
CA CYS A 209 3.22 0.01 -6.63
C CYS A 209 4.30 1.02 -7.03
N ASP A 210 5.58 0.63 -6.99
CA ASP A 210 6.71 1.44 -7.46
C ASP A 210 6.56 1.84 -8.93
N LYS A 211 6.25 0.86 -9.79
CA LYS A 211 6.09 1.04 -11.24
C LYS A 211 4.96 2.00 -11.59
N TYR A 212 3.83 1.92 -10.90
CA TYR A 212 2.64 2.70 -11.21
C TYR A 212 2.52 4.00 -10.40
N GLY A 213 3.47 4.30 -9.51
CA GLY A 213 3.44 5.49 -8.67
C GLY A 213 2.36 5.42 -7.59
N ILE A 214 2.05 4.23 -7.07
CA ILE A 214 1.07 4.07 -5.99
C ILE A 214 1.84 4.01 -4.68
N MET A 215 1.66 5.01 -3.81
CA MET A 215 2.23 4.98 -2.47
C MET A 215 1.63 3.84 -1.65
N VAL A 216 2.39 3.32 -0.70
CA VAL A 216 1.93 2.28 0.22
C VAL A 216 1.95 2.82 1.64
N TRP A 217 0.78 2.80 2.27
CA TRP A 217 0.62 2.86 3.72
C TRP A 217 0.65 1.41 4.22
N ASP A 218 1.73 1.00 4.86
CA ASP A 218 2.02 -0.39 5.15
C ASP A 218 1.82 -0.70 6.63
N ASP A 219 0.74 -1.42 6.96
CA ASP A 219 0.46 -1.83 8.33
C ASP A 219 1.36 -3.02 8.75
N PHE A 220 1.56 -3.17 10.06
CA PHE A 220 2.00 -4.43 10.67
C PHE A 220 0.78 -5.27 11.10
N TRP A 221 1.02 -6.54 11.43
CA TRP A 221 -0.01 -7.58 11.55
C TRP A 221 -0.85 -7.54 12.84
N ILE A 222 -1.25 -6.35 13.29
CA ILE A 222 -2.04 -6.14 14.52
C ILE A 222 -3.22 -5.18 14.29
N ASN A 223 -4.27 -5.35 15.08
CA ASN A 223 -5.49 -4.57 15.02
C ASN A 223 -6.04 -4.28 16.41
N SER A 224 -7.10 -3.47 16.45
CA SER A 224 -7.82 -3.04 17.64
C SER A 224 -8.35 -4.15 18.55
N ASN A 225 -8.30 -5.42 18.16
CA ASN A 225 -8.56 -6.51 19.11
C ASN A 225 -7.44 -6.57 20.14
N PRO A 226 -7.73 -6.80 21.44
CA PRO A 226 -6.71 -6.91 22.46
C PRO A 226 -6.00 -8.27 22.38
N ASN A 227 -5.13 -8.44 21.38
CA ASN A 227 -4.39 -9.68 21.13
C ASN A 227 -2.90 -9.41 20.88
N LEU A 228 -2.09 -9.55 21.94
CA LEU A 228 -0.64 -9.63 21.73
C LEU A 228 -0.28 -10.88 20.91
N PRO A 229 0.71 -10.80 20.01
CA PRO A 229 1.28 -11.98 19.37
C PRO A 229 1.73 -12.99 20.43
N TYR A 230 1.52 -14.28 20.14
CA TYR A 230 1.91 -15.36 21.06
C TYR A 230 3.41 -15.33 21.41
N ASP A 231 4.26 -15.01 20.42
CA ASP A 231 5.70 -14.83 20.60
C ASP A 231 6.12 -13.45 20.09
N LEU A 232 6.41 -12.56 21.02
CA LEU A 232 6.82 -11.18 20.73
C LEU A 232 8.19 -11.11 20.04
N ASN A 233 9.10 -12.06 20.30
CA ASN A 233 10.42 -12.06 19.67
C ASN A 233 10.31 -12.49 18.20
N VAL A 234 9.48 -13.51 17.90
CA VAL A 234 9.20 -13.91 16.52
C VAL A 234 8.53 -12.77 15.76
N PHE A 235 7.56 -12.09 16.37
CA PHE A 235 6.93 -10.90 15.78
C PHE A 235 7.97 -9.81 15.47
N ASN A 236 8.85 -9.50 16.43
CA ASN A 236 9.88 -8.49 16.26
C ASN A 236 10.88 -8.86 15.16
N ASN A 237 11.30 -10.12 15.09
CA ASN A 237 12.16 -10.62 14.02
C ASN A 237 11.50 -10.49 12.64
N ASN A 238 10.23 -10.89 12.51
CA ASN A 238 9.48 -10.75 11.26
C ASN A 238 9.34 -9.28 10.83
N MET A 239 9.14 -8.37 11.80
CA MET A 239 9.10 -6.94 11.54
C MET A 239 10.42 -6.42 10.97
N MET A 240 11.55 -6.75 11.61
CA MET A 240 12.87 -6.33 11.15
C MET A 240 13.15 -6.82 9.74
N GLU A 241 12.84 -8.08 9.45
CA GLU A 241 13.04 -8.68 8.13
C GLU A 241 12.11 -8.09 7.07
N LYS A 242 10.84 -7.81 7.39
CA LYS A 242 9.95 -7.07 6.48
C LYS A 242 10.56 -5.73 6.11
N ILE A 243 10.94 -4.91 7.09
CA ILE A 243 11.51 -3.57 6.85
C ILE A 243 12.75 -3.68 5.96
N LYS A 244 13.72 -4.53 6.30
CA LYS A 244 14.95 -4.69 5.51
C LYS A 244 14.69 -5.11 4.07
N ARG A 245 13.72 -5.99 3.86
CA ARG A 245 13.36 -6.49 2.52
C ARG A 245 12.74 -5.39 1.67
N VAL A 246 11.81 -4.62 2.22
CA VAL A 246 11.00 -3.68 1.41
C VAL A 246 11.46 -2.22 1.47
N ARG A 247 12.44 -1.85 2.32
CA ARG A 247 12.91 -0.46 2.51
C ARG A 247 13.44 0.25 1.25
N ASN A 248 13.80 -0.47 0.20
CA ASN A 248 14.25 0.15 -1.06
C ASN A 248 13.08 0.58 -1.97
N HIS A 249 11.85 0.11 -1.73
CA HIS A 249 10.68 0.51 -2.50
C HIS A 249 10.33 1.99 -2.25
N PRO A 250 10.43 2.88 -3.25
CA PRO A 250 10.05 4.29 -3.09
C PRO A 250 8.55 4.47 -2.77
N SER A 251 7.71 3.51 -3.15
CA SER A 251 6.27 3.54 -2.88
C SER A 251 5.93 3.53 -1.39
N ILE A 252 6.71 2.86 -0.52
CA ILE A 252 6.42 2.85 0.92
C ILE A 252 6.55 4.25 1.48
N ALA A 253 5.41 4.80 1.87
CA ALA A 253 5.23 6.17 2.31
C ALA A 253 4.97 6.27 3.81
N VAL A 254 4.29 5.30 4.42
CA VAL A 254 4.00 5.31 5.86
C VAL A 254 4.10 3.89 6.40
N TRP A 255 4.74 3.74 7.56
CA TRP A 255 4.65 2.53 8.36
C TRP A 255 3.55 2.70 9.40
N CYS A 256 2.63 1.76 9.50
CA CYS A 256 1.52 1.82 10.43
C CYS A 256 1.57 0.70 11.47
N GLY A 257 1.45 1.08 12.74
CA GLY A 257 1.53 0.14 13.86
C GLY A 257 0.34 -0.80 13.91
N ASP A 258 -0.85 -0.23 14.06
CA ASP A 258 -2.08 -0.97 14.35
C ASP A 258 -3.30 -0.40 13.63
N ASN A 259 -4.19 -1.31 13.19
CA ASN A 259 -5.49 -0.94 12.67
C ASN A 259 -6.45 -0.50 13.79
N GLU A 260 -6.81 0.79 13.79
CA GLU A 260 -7.83 1.41 14.65
C GLU A 260 -7.48 1.46 16.13
N SER A 261 -6.24 1.15 16.51
CA SER A 261 -5.75 1.32 17.87
C SER A 261 -4.27 1.69 17.89
N ASN A 262 -3.68 1.76 19.07
CA ASN A 262 -2.23 1.80 19.23
C ASN A 262 -1.73 0.38 19.53
N PRO A 263 -0.54 -0.01 19.04
CA PRO A 263 0.09 -1.26 19.44
C PRO A 263 0.26 -1.31 20.96
N GLN A 264 -0.08 -2.43 21.59
CA GLN A 264 0.11 -2.56 23.04
C GLN A 264 1.61 -2.58 23.41
N PRO A 265 2.02 -1.99 24.55
CA PRO A 265 3.39 -2.13 25.03
C PRO A 265 3.80 -3.61 25.17
N PRO A 266 5.03 -4.01 24.78
CA PRO A 266 6.14 -3.16 24.33
C PRO A 266 6.18 -2.86 22.81
N LEU A 267 5.19 -3.31 22.03
CA LEU A 267 5.25 -3.33 20.57
C LEU A 267 5.39 -1.94 19.95
N GLU A 268 4.65 -0.93 20.44
CA GLU A 268 4.72 0.43 19.85
C GLU A 268 6.15 0.98 19.87
N GLY A 269 6.84 0.82 21.02
CA GLY A 269 8.22 1.27 21.18
C GLY A 269 9.20 0.47 20.33
N TRP A 270 9.04 -0.86 20.27
CA TRP A 270 9.86 -1.71 19.41
C TRP A 270 9.67 -1.38 17.93
N MET A 271 8.42 -1.10 17.53
CA MET A 271 8.10 -0.76 16.16
C MET A 271 8.78 0.54 15.72
N ALA A 272 8.63 1.59 16.53
CA ALA A 272 9.29 2.87 16.28
C ALA A 272 10.82 2.73 16.18
N GLU A 273 11.42 1.96 17.08
CA GLU A 273 12.87 1.73 17.12
C GLU A 273 13.37 0.92 15.92
N ASN A 274 12.64 -0.12 15.52
CA ASN A 274 12.96 -0.92 14.34
C ASN A 274 12.89 -0.10 13.06
N ILE A 275 11.87 0.74 12.90
CA ILE A 275 11.75 1.64 11.73
C ILE A 275 12.91 2.64 11.72
N ARG A 276 13.22 3.25 12.86
CA ARG A 276 14.36 4.17 12.99
C ARG A 276 15.68 3.50 12.62
N THR A 277 15.87 2.24 12.99
CA THR A 277 17.13 1.50 12.81
C THR A 277 17.26 0.89 11.42
N PHE A 278 16.24 0.17 10.95
CA PHE A 278 16.30 -0.63 9.72
C PHE A 278 15.80 0.10 8.48
N ASP A 279 14.98 1.14 8.64
CA ASP A 279 14.55 2.05 7.57
C ASP A 279 15.25 3.43 7.65
N GLY A 280 16.12 3.62 8.65
CA GLY A 280 16.85 4.87 8.87
C GLY A 280 15.96 6.04 9.29
N GLY A 281 14.71 5.79 9.68
CA GLY A 281 13.72 6.83 9.93
C GLY A 281 13.30 7.61 8.68
N ASP A 282 13.49 7.04 7.47
CA ASP A 282 13.12 7.73 6.23
C ASP A 282 11.61 7.88 6.02
N ARG A 283 10.82 6.94 6.55
CA ARG A 283 9.36 7.02 6.53
C ARG A 283 8.82 7.25 7.93
N TYR A 284 7.69 7.94 7.98
CA TYR A 284 6.98 8.19 9.23
C TYR A 284 6.38 6.90 9.80
N PHE A 285 6.44 6.78 11.13
CA PHE A 285 5.72 5.76 11.88
C PHE A 285 4.43 6.37 12.44
N GLN A 286 3.29 5.90 11.94
CA GLN A 286 1.98 6.22 12.47
C GLN A 286 1.51 5.04 13.33
N ALA A 287 1.45 5.20 14.65
CA ALA A 287 1.05 4.09 15.52
C ALA A 287 -0.39 3.61 15.26
N ASN A 288 -1.27 4.54 14.89
CA ASN A 288 -2.71 4.33 14.85
C ASN A 288 -3.31 4.64 13.46
N SER A 289 -4.05 3.70 12.88
CA SER A 289 -4.60 3.91 11.54
C SER A 289 -5.79 4.87 11.46
N HIS A 290 -6.40 5.32 12.56
CA HIS A 290 -7.63 6.15 12.53
C HIS A 290 -7.61 7.41 13.44
N ALA A 291 -6.54 7.61 14.21
CA ALA A 291 -6.39 8.75 15.13
C ALA A 291 -5.03 9.44 14.95
N GLN A 292 -4.69 10.39 15.85
CA GLN A 292 -3.41 11.12 15.85
C GLN A 292 -3.20 11.91 14.55
N GLY A 293 -4.10 12.86 14.25
CA GLY A 293 -4.10 13.61 12.99
C GLY A 293 -4.97 12.99 11.88
N LEU A 294 -5.65 11.88 12.18
CA LEU A 294 -6.60 11.21 11.28
C LEU A 294 -8.03 11.38 11.79
N THR A 295 -9.01 11.29 10.90
CA THR A 295 -10.40 11.66 11.22
C THR A 295 -11.31 10.51 11.60
N GLY A 296 -10.76 9.31 11.80
CA GLY A 296 -11.48 8.11 12.22
C GLY A 296 -11.72 7.08 11.13
N SER A 297 -12.53 6.06 11.43
CA SER A 297 -12.95 5.02 10.48
C SER A 297 -14.44 5.07 10.14
N GLY A 298 -14.76 4.57 8.96
CA GLY A 298 -16.11 4.45 8.47
C GLY A 298 -16.76 5.80 8.11
N PRO A 299 -18.06 5.79 7.82
CA PRO A 299 -18.94 4.62 7.80
C PRO A 299 -18.68 3.72 6.57
N TRP A 300 -19.21 2.49 6.57
CA TRP A 300 -18.92 1.48 5.53
C TRP A 300 -20.12 1.10 4.63
N GLY A 301 -21.28 1.71 4.84
CA GLY A 301 -22.47 1.50 4.03
C GLY A 301 -22.61 2.50 2.89
N ALA A 302 -23.49 2.23 1.91
CA ALA A 302 -23.82 3.23 0.90
C ALA A 302 -24.76 4.31 1.47
N PHE A 303 -24.39 5.57 1.32
CA PHE A 303 -25.21 6.72 1.69
C PHE A 303 -25.62 7.52 0.45
N GLU A 304 -26.72 8.26 0.58
CA GLU A 304 -27.13 9.24 -0.42
C GLU A 304 -26.04 10.31 -0.61
N PRO A 305 -25.82 10.83 -1.83
CA PRO A 305 -24.76 11.79 -2.11
C PRO A 305 -24.65 12.95 -1.12
N ARG A 306 -25.78 13.51 -0.68
CA ARG A 306 -25.85 14.62 0.29
C ARG A 306 -25.13 14.36 1.61
N PHE A 307 -25.01 13.10 2.05
CA PHE A 307 -24.30 12.75 3.27
C PHE A 307 -22.84 13.18 3.21
N TYR A 308 -22.21 12.93 2.05
CA TYR A 308 -20.83 13.30 1.77
C TYR A 308 -20.63 14.79 1.46
N PHE A 309 -21.64 15.64 1.66
CA PHE A 309 -21.54 17.11 1.59
C PHE A 309 -22.11 17.79 2.85
N THR A 310 -22.23 17.04 3.93
CA THR A 310 -22.56 17.59 5.25
C THR A 310 -21.36 18.35 5.83
N LYS A 311 -21.50 18.94 7.04
CA LYS A 311 -20.40 19.68 7.69
C LYS A 311 -19.10 18.86 7.74
N TYR A 312 -19.23 17.58 8.04
CA TYR A 312 -18.28 16.51 7.73
C TYR A 312 -19.03 15.17 7.79
N PRO A 313 -18.79 14.23 6.86
CA PRO A 313 -19.36 12.88 6.93
C PRO A 313 -18.75 12.11 8.12
N ASP A 314 -19.52 12.03 9.21
CA ASP A 314 -19.04 11.50 10.50
C ASP A 314 -18.76 9.98 10.42
N GLY A 315 -17.61 9.59 10.94
CA GLY A 315 -17.22 8.19 11.13
C GLY A 315 -17.72 7.63 12.46
N LEU A 316 -17.33 6.40 12.79
CA LEU A 316 -17.76 5.73 14.01
C LEU A 316 -16.86 6.07 15.21
N GLU A 317 -15.54 6.18 15.02
CA GLU A 317 -14.53 6.41 16.07
C GLU A 317 -13.31 7.14 15.49
N GLY A 318 -12.64 8.02 16.26
CA GLY A 318 -11.51 8.86 15.82
C GLY A 318 -11.16 9.99 16.79
N ASP A 319 -10.21 10.87 16.41
CA ASP A 319 -9.80 12.03 17.23
C ASP A 319 -10.97 12.98 17.54
N PRO A 320 -11.17 13.43 18.81
CA PRO A 320 -12.25 14.34 19.19
C PRO A 320 -12.20 15.71 18.49
N ALA A 321 -11.03 16.15 18.00
CA ALA A 321 -10.92 17.34 17.15
C ALA A 321 -11.36 17.00 15.71
N ARG A 322 -12.69 16.92 15.52
CA ARG A 322 -13.34 16.47 14.29
C ARG A 322 -13.25 17.49 13.15
N GLY A 323 -13.09 16.98 11.92
CA GLY A 323 -13.06 17.69 10.64
C GLY A 323 -13.07 16.68 9.48
N TRP A 324 -12.85 17.14 8.24
CA TRP A 324 -12.70 16.23 7.09
C TRP A 324 -11.40 15.42 7.14
N GLY A 325 -10.29 16.12 7.41
CA GLY A 325 -8.92 15.63 7.61
C GLY A 325 -8.49 14.54 6.65
N PHE A 326 -7.72 13.57 7.17
CA PHE A 326 -7.37 12.37 6.46
C PHE A 326 -8.20 11.18 6.96
N ARG A 327 -9.10 10.69 6.12
CA ARG A 327 -9.87 9.46 6.32
C ARG A 327 -9.14 8.27 5.70
N THR A 328 -8.50 7.45 6.52
CA THR A 328 -7.79 6.24 6.07
C THR A 328 -8.72 5.07 5.75
N GLU A 329 -9.97 5.14 6.19
CA GLU A 329 -10.95 4.08 5.98
C GLU A 329 -12.38 4.62 5.95
N ILE A 330 -13.06 4.50 4.81
CA ILE A 330 -14.49 4.79 4.62
C ILE A 330 -15.01 3.95 3.45
N GLY A 331 -16.20 3.37 3.51
CA GLY A 331 -16.62 2.38 2.51
C GLY A 331 -18.07 2.48 2.08
N THR A 332 -18.39 1.70 1.05
CA THR A 332 -19.76 1.47 0.60
C THR A 332 -19.98 -0.01 0.31
N ALA A 333 -21.21 -0.50 0.47
CA ALA A 333 -21.59 -1.76 -0.16
C ALA A 333 -21.56 -1.57 -1.70
N VAL A 334 -21.08 -2.58 -2.43
CA VAL A 334 -20.85 -2.51 -3.88
C VAL A 334 -21.21 -3.85 -4.49
N VAL A 335 -22.46 -3.98 -4.93
CA VAL A 335 -22.95 -5.18 -5.62
C VAL A 335 -22.32 -5.23 -7.02
N PRO A 336 -21.80 -6.39 -7.46
CA PRO A 336 -21.14 -6.54 -8.75
C PRO A 336 -22.15 -6.48 -9.91
N THR A 337 -21.61 -6.51 -11.14
CA THR A 337 -22.44 -6.65 -12.34
C THR A 337 -23.17 -7.99 -12.33
N PHE A 338 -24.25 -8.12 -13.09
CA PHE A 338 -24.96 -9.40 -13.21
C PHE A 338 -24.07 -10.51 -13.80
N GLU A 339 -23.17 -10.14 -14.72
CA GLU A 339 -22.23 -11.06 -15.36
C GLU A 339 -21.24 -11.68 -14.36
N SER A 340 -20.81 -10.92 -13.37
CA SER A 340 -20.00 -11.45 -12.27
C SER A 340 -20.83 -12.14 -11.20
N PHE A 341 -22.02 -11.61 -10.87
CA PHE A 341 -22.93 -12.20 -9.89
C PHE A 341 -23.23 -13.68 -10.19
N LYS A 342 -23.62 -13.97 -11.44
CA LYS A 342 -23.99 -15.34 -11.86
C LYS A 342 -22.82 -16.33 -11.84
N LYS A 343 -21.57 -15.87 -11.74
CA LYS A 343 -20.39 -16.75 -11.65
C LYS A 343 -20.20 -17.36 -10.27
N PHE A 344 -20.65 -16.66 -9.22
CA PHE A 344 -20.47 -17.13 -7.84
C PHE A 344 -21.78 -17.48 -7.13
N MET A 345 -22.92 -16.94 -7.59
CA MET A 345 -24.22 -17.21 -6.96
C MET A 345 -24.94 -18.38 -7.62
N PRO A 346 -25.35 -19.43 -6.87
CA PRO A 346 -26.22 -20.49 -7.38
C PRO A 346 -27.56 -19.95 -7.88
N LYS A 347 -28.12 -20.56 -8.93
CA LYS A 347 -29.29 -20.04 -9.66
C LYS A 347 -30.54 -19.93 -8.79
N GLU A 348 -30.72 -20.88 -7.89
CA GLU A 348 -31.80 -20.92 -6.90
C GLU A 348 -31.74 -19.76 -5.89
N ASN A 349 -30.58 -19.14 -5.71
CA ASN A 349 -30.36 -18.02 -4.77
C ASN A 349 -30.29 -16.65 -5.48
N TRP A 350 -30.61 -16.59 -6.78
CA TRP A 350 -30.51 -15.34 -7.54
C TRP A 350 -31.50 -14.29 -7.06
N TRP A 351 -32.73 -14.67 -6.73
CA TRP A 351 -33.76 -13.72 -6.35
C TRP A 351 -34.93 -14.37 -5.60
N PRO A 352 -35.45 -13.76 -4.53
CA PRO A 352 -34.92 -12.59 -3.82
C PRO A 352 -33.68 -12.91 -2.98
N ARG A 353 -33.08 -11.89 -2.35
CA ARG A 353 -31.96 -12.05 -1.41
C ARG A 353 -32.30 -13.06 -0.30
N ASP A 354 -31.38 -13.97 -0.02
CA ASP A 354 -31.50 -15.02 0.98
C ASP A 354 -30.20 -15.21 1.80
N GLU A 355 -30.07 -16.33 2.52
CA GLU A 355 -28.89 -16.62 3.34
C GLU A 355 -27.60 -16.79 2.52
N MET A 356 -27.68 -17.19 1.24
CA MET A 356 -26.49 -17.37 0.40
C MET A 356 -25.76 -16.05 0.17
N TRP A 357 -26.52 -14.94 0.09
CA TRP A 357 -25.95 -13.60 -0.05
C TRP A 357 -25.10 -13.21 1.17
N ASN A 358 -25.43 -13.71 2.36
CA ASN A 358 -24.64 -13.49 3.57
C ASN A 358 -23.24 -14.13 3.49
N LYS A 359 -23.08 -15.22 2.74
CA LYS A 359 -21.76 -15.86 2.51
C LYS A 359 -20.83 -14.99 1.66
N HIS A 360 -21.41 -14.21 0.75
CA HIS A 360 -20.77 -13.17 -0.06
C HIS A 360 -20.83 -11.78 0.60
N TYR A 361 -20.97 -11.78 1.94
CA TYR A 361 -20.91 -10.61 2.79
C TYR A 361 -21.95 -9.53 2.44
N PHE A 362 -23.17 -9.96 2.11
CA PHE A 362 -24.33 -9.09 1.90
C PHE A 362 -25.55 -9.64 2.62
N GLY A 363 -25.53 -9.49 3.95
CA GLY A 363 -26.54 -9.98 4.86
C GLY A 363 -26.21 -9.55 6.29
N GLN A 364 -26.73 -10.28 7.28
CA GLN A 364 -26.54 -9.93 8.70
C GLN A 364 -25.06 -9.89 9.13
N ASN A 365 -24.20 -10.73 8.57
CA ASN A 365 -22.76 -10.74 8.89
C ASN A 365 -22.00 -9.53 8.33
N ALA A 366 -22.64 -8.76 7.45
CA ALA A 366 -22.12 -7.53 6.86
C ALA A 366 -22.85 -6.30 7.38
N PHE A 367 -23.25 -6.31 8.67
CA PHE A 367 -24.07 -5.27 9.28
C PHE A 367 -23.47 -3.86 9.11
N ASN A 368 -22.15 -3.74 9.13
CA ASN A 368 -21.43 -2.48 8.95
C ASN A 368 -21.46 -1.97 7.49
N ALA A 369 -21.60 -2.85 6.50
CA ALA A 369 -21.87 -2.50 5.11
C ALA A 369 -23.33 -2.10 4.85
N ALA A 370 -24.21 -2.30 5.84
CA ALA A 370 -25.62 -1.91 5.83
C ALA A 370 -26.40 -2.36 4.57
N PRO A 371 -26.45 -3.67 4.25
CA PRO A 371 -27.13 -4.19 3.05
C PRO A 371 -28.62 -3.80 2.98
N ASP A 372 -29.32 -3.76 4.11
CA ASP A 372 -30.73 -3.34 4.13
C ASP A 372 -30.89 -1.85 3.73
N ARG A 373 -29.93 -1.00 4.10
CA ARG A 373 -29.89 0.40 3.64
C ARG A 373 -29.58 0.48 2.16
N TYR A 374 -28.71 -0.39 1.65
CA TYR A 374 -28.40 -0.48 0.23
C TYR A 374 -29.65 -0.84 -0.58
N ASP A 375 -30.39 -1.87 -0.16
CA ASP A 375 -31.67 -2.28 -0.77
C ASP A 375 -32.70 -1.13 -0.73
N ALA A 376 -32.77 -0.42 0.39
CA ALA A 376 -33.63 0.75 0.53
C ALA A 376 -33.21 1.90 -0.41
N SER A 377 -31.91 2.12 -0.60
CA SER A 377 -31.36 3.15 -1.49
C SER A 377 -31.72 2.85 -2.95
N ILE A 378 -31.60 1.59 -3.38
CA ILE A 378 -32.07 1.16 -4.70
C ILE A 378 -33.56 1.45 -4.86
N THR A 379 -34.38 1.01 -3.90
CA THR A 379 -35.84 1.13 -3.99
C THR A 379 -36.29 2.59 -4.00
N LYS A 380 -35.69 3.44 -3.17
CA LYS A 380 -36.02 4.85 -3.05
C LYS A 380 -35.54 5.67 -4.26
N GLY A 381 -34.34 5.39 -4.78
CA GLY A 381 -33.75 6.15 -5.88
C GLY A 381 -34.22 5.69 -7.26
N PHE A 382 -34.40 4.39 -7.46
CA PHE A 382 -34.58 3.77 -8.78
C PHE A 382 -35.79 2.84 -8.89
N GLY A 383 -36.61 2.74 -7.83
CA GLY A 383 -37.79 1.89 -7.77
C GLY A 383 -37.47 0.43 -7.41
N LYS A 384 -38.47 -0.28 -6.87
CA LYS A 384 -38.33 -1.68 -6.44
C LYS A 384 -37.80 -2.55 -7.59
N PRO A 385 -36.77 -3.37 -7.38
CA PRO A 385 -36.22 -4.23 -8.43
C PRO A 385 -37.15 -5.36 -8.85
N GLU A 386 -37.17 -5.65 -10.17
CA GLU A 386 -37.91 -6.75 -10.78
C GLU A 386 -36.95 -7.90 -11.17
N GLY A 387 -36.45 -8.62 -10.17
CA GLY A 387 -35.49 -9.71 -10.38
C GLY A 387 -34.04 -9.27 -10.28
N ILE A 388 -33.13 -10.24 -10.38
CA ILE A 388 -31.70 -10.03 -10.13
C ILE A 388 -31.02 -9.14 -11.17
N GLU A 389 -31.39 -9.25 -12.45
CA GLU A 389 -30.78 -8.43 -13.51
C GLU A 389 -31.08 -6.95 -13.30
N ASP A 390 -32.34 -6.63 -12.97
CA ASP A 390 -32.75 -5.26 -12.66
C ASP A 390 -32.12 -4.77 -11.35
N TYR A 391 -31.99 -5.65 -10.34
CA TYR A 391 -31.28 -5.34 -9.10
C TYR A 391 -29.83 -4.96 -9.36
N CYS A 392 -29.05 -5.81 -10.04
CA CYS A 392 -27.64 -5.57 -10.36
C CYS A 392 -27.47 -4.30 -11.22
N ARG A 393 -28.38 -4.03 -12.16
CA ARG A 393 -28.37 -2.81 -12.99
C ARG A 393 -28.59 -1.56 -12.13
N LYS A 394 -29.61 -1.53 -11.27
CA LYS A 394 -29.90 -0.40 -10.38
C LYS A 394 -28.81 -0.23 -9.32
N ALA A 395 -28.24 -1.32 -8.83
CA ALA A 395 -27.10 -1.31 -7.93
C ALA A 395 -25.88 -0.59 -8.52
N GLN A 396 -25.61 -0.73 -9.82
CA GLN A 396 -24.52 0.02 -10.45
C GLN A 396 -24.74 1.54 -10.38
N LEU A 397 -25.99 2.01 -10.40
CA LEU A 397 -26.31 3.44 -10.26
C LEU A 397 -26.01 3.93 -8.83
N VAL A 398 -26.41 3.16 -7.80
CA VAL A 398 -26.04 3.45 -6.41
C VAL A 398 -24.52 3.43 -6.24
N ASN A 399 -23.84 2.44 -6.82
CA ASN A 399 -22.38 2.33 -6.75
C ASN A 399 -21.69 3.58 -7.33
N ILE A 400 -22.18 4.09 -8.47
CA ILE A 400 -21.67 5.33 -9.07
C ILE A 400 -21.93 6.52 -8.15
N GLU A 401 -23.18 6.73 -7.74
CA GLU A 401 -23.59 7.93 -6.99
C GLU A 401 -22.88 8.04 -5.64
N SER A 402 -22.86 6.97 -4.85
CA SER A 402 -22.25 6.99 -3.53
C SER A 402 -20.73 7.12 -3.60
N ASN A 403 -20.05 6.36 -4.48
CA ASN A 403 -18.59 6.41 -4.55
C ASN A 403 -18.07 7.70 -5.17
N LYS A 404 -18.81 8.28 -6.13
CA LYS A 404 -18.47 9.60 -6.68
C LYS A 404 -18.59 10.69 -5.62
N ALA A 405 -19.75 10.78 -4.97
CA ALA A 405 -20.00 11.78 -3.94
C ALA A 405 -19.02 11.69 -2.77
N MET A 406 -18.65 10.47 -2.38
CA MET A 406 -17.68 10.22 -1.32
C MET A 406 -16.33 10.90 -1.56
N TYR A 407 -15.78 10.82 -2.76
CA TYR A 407 -14.52 11.50 -3.06
C TYR A 407 -14.70 12.97 -3.43
N GLU A 408 -15.78 13.34 -4.12
CA GLU A 408 -16.07 14.75 -4.44
C GLU A 408 -16.22 15.59 -3.17
N GLY A 409 -16.83 15.04 -2.12
CA GLY A 409 -16.93 15.71 -0.81
C GLY A 409 -15.56 16.04 -0.21
N TRP A 410 -14.63 15.07 -0.21
CA TRP A 410 -13.28 15.30 0.31
C TRP A 410 -12.48 16.27 -0.57
N LEU A 411 -12.69 16.23 -1.88
CA LEU A 411 -12.04 17.14 -2.83
C LEU A 411 -12.57 18.58 -2.71
N ASP A 412 -13.85 18.76 -2.37
CA ASP A 412 -14.45 20.07 -2.08
C ASP A 412 -13.77 20.76 -0.89
N ARG A 413 -13.18 19.98 0.03
CA ARG A 413 -12.50 20.46 1.25
C ARG A 413 -10.99 20.34 1.23
N MET A 414 -10.44 19.99 0.08
CA MET A 414 -9.02 19.82 -0.13
C MET A 414 -8.27 21.10 0.30
N TRP A 415 -7.31 20.93 1.22
CA TRP A 415 -6.46 22.00 1.79
C TRP A 415 -7.17 23.04 2.67
N GLU A 416 -8.48 22.96 2.88
CA GLU A 416 -9.15 23.68 3.97
C GLU A 416 -8.90 22.93 5.28
N ASP A 417 -9.50 21.76 5.39
CA ASP A 417 -9.34 20.84 6.51
C ASP A 417 -9.25 19.39 6.07
N ALA A 418 -9.21 19.08 4.76
CA ALA A 418 -9.04 17.73 4.22
C ALA A 418 -7.67 17.55 3.55
N SER A 419 -7.00 16.44 3.86
CA SER A 419 -5.71 16.05 3.26
C SER A 419 -5.75 14.69 2.56
N GLY A 420 -6.80 13.88 2.77
CA GLY A 420 -6.97 12.66 2.01
C GLY A 420 -8.13 11.76 2.40
N ILE A 421 -8.39 10.79 1.54
CA ILE A 421 -9.43 9.79 1.70
C ILE A 421 -8.98 8.44 1.10
N MET A 422 -9.25 7.35 1.81
CA MET A 422 -9.04 5.99 1.33
C MET A 422 -10.29 5.12 1.50
N THR A 423 -10.76 4.54 0.39
CA THR A 423 -11.96 3.69 0.43
C THR A 423 -11.69 2.32 1.05
N TRP A 424 -12.67 1.76 1.74
CA TRP A 424 -12.74 0.38 2.19
C TRP A 424 -13.66 -0.39 1.25
N MET A 425 -13.15 -1.25 0.35
CA MET A 425 -11.76 -1.47 -0.03
C MET A 425 -11.61 -1.23 -1.54
N GLY A 426 -10.36 -1.21 -2.01
CA GLY A 426 -10.01 -0.99 -3.42
C GLY A 426 -10.19 -2.24 -4.27
N GLN A 427 -9.95 -3.40 -3.68
CA GLN A 427 -9.98 -4.70 -4.36
C GLN A 427 -10.75 -5.74 -3.55
N SER A 428 -11.15 -6.81 -4.24
CA SER A 428 -11.89 -7.93 -3.67
C SER A 428 -11.04 -9.20 -3.58
N ALA A 429 -10.79 -9.69 -2.36
CA ALA A 429 -10.03 -10.93 -2.14
C ALA A 429 -10.84 -12.21 -2.44
N TYR A 430 -12.17 -12.09 -2.51
CA TYR A 430 -13.15 -13.16 -2.65
C TYR A 430 -14.35 -12.61 -3.45
N PRO A 431 -15.13 -13.40 -4.22
CA PRO A 431 -16.39 -12.91 -4.78
C PRO A 431 -17.28 -12.26 -3.72
N SER A 432 -17.33 -10.94 -3.72
CA SER A 432 -17.94 -10.11 -2.69
C SER A 432 -19.03 -9.24 -3.30
N MET A 433 -19.93 -8.76 -2.44
CA MET A 433 -20.96 -7.77 -2.78
C MET A 433 -20.80 -6.46 -1.99
N VAL A 434 -19.65 -6.29 -1.32
CA VAL A 434 -19.30 -5.06 -0.59
C VAL A 434 -17.86 -4.66 -0.84
N TRP A 435 -17.55 -3.39 -0.58
CA TRP A 435 -16.18 -2.90 -0.33
C TRP A 435 -15.18 -3.27 -1.42
N GLN A 436 -15.50 -2.91 -2.66
CA GLN A 436 -14.66 -3.15 -3.81
C GLN A 436 -14.92 -2.06 -4.85
N THR A 437 -13.94 -1.77 -5.71
CA THR A 437 -14.13 -0.81 -6.81
C THR A 437 -14.35 -1.54 -8.13
N TYR A 438 -13.55 -2.56 -8.37
CA TYR A 438 -13.74 -3.63 -9.34
C TYR A 438 -13.93 -4.96 -8.59
N ASP A 439 -14.64 -5.90 -9.19
CA ASP A 439 -14.93 -7.17 -8.52
C ASP A 439 -13.80 -8.21 -8.67
N TYR A 440 -13.99 -9.36 -8.02
CA TYR A 440 -13.05 -10.48 -8.01
C TYR A 440 -12.63 -10.98 -9.41
N TYR A 441 -13.47 -10.76 -10.43
CA TYR A 441 -13.20 -11.18 -11.81
C TYR A 441 -12.66 -10.03 -12.69
N TYR A 442 -12.22 -8.94 -12.07
CA TYR A 442 -11.73 -7.73 -12.73
C TYR A 442 -12.81 -6.95 -13.49
N ASP A 443 -14.09 -7.24 -13.27
CA ASP A 443 -15.16 -6.46 -13.87
C ASP A 443 -15.30 -5.12 -13.15
N LEU A 444 -15.46 -4.04 -13.92
CA LEU A 444 -15.44 -2.68 -13.42
C LEU A 444 -16.84 -2.31 -12.96
N THR A 445 -17.04 -2.29 -11.64
CA THR A 445 -18.35 -1.91 -11.07
C THR A 445 -18.62 -0.42 -11.22
N GLY A 446 -19.84 0.01 -10.93
CA GLY A 446 -20.17 1.42 -10.82
C GLY A 446 -19.27 2.21 -9.86
N ALA A 447 -18.69 1.56 -8.84
CA ALA A 447 -17.79 2.23 -7.90
C ALA A 447 -16.48 2.66 -8.57
N PHE A 448 -15.89 1.82 -9.42
CA PHE A 448 -14.73 2.16 -10.25
C PHE A 448 -15.01 3.40 -11.11
N TRP A 449 -16.16 3.42 -11.79
CA TRP A 449 -16.53 4.54 -12.66
C TRP A 449 -16.87 5.82 -11.90
N GLY A 450 -17.51 5.70 -10.73
CA GLY A 450 -17.77 6.83 -9.83
C GLY A 450 -16.48 7.53 -9.39
N GLN A 451 -15.43 6.76 -9.11
CA GLN A 451 -14.12 7.27 -8.71
C GLN A 451 -13.29 7.76 -9.90
N ASN A 452 -13.35 7.09 -11.06
CA ASN A 452 -12.57 7.49 -12.23
C ASN A 452 -13.04 8.85 -12.83
N GLN A 453 -14.33 9.19 -12.72
CA GLN A 453 -14.86 10.46 -13.24
C GLN A 453 -14.30 11.72 -12.55
N LEU A 454 -13.57 11.59 -11.44
CA LEU A 454 -13.05 12.71 -10.62
C LEU A 454 -11.95 13.54 -11.31
N VAL A 455 -11.44 13.10 -12.47
CA VAL A 455 -10.08 13.48 -12.90
C VAL A 455 -10.03 14.56 -13.99
N ASN A 456 -11.15 14.91 -14.62
CA ASN A 456 -11.14 16.00 -15.59
C ASN A 456 -11.30 17.40 -14.97
N ARG A 457 -11.43 17.55 -13.65
CA ARG A 457 -11.73 18.87 -13.05
C ARG A 457 -10.70 19.44 -12.05
N CYS A 458 -9.91 18.63 -11.35
CA CYS A 458 -9.13 19.14 -10.20
C CYS A 458 -7.60 19.25 -10.40
N ILE A 459 -7.04 18.90 -11.57
CA ILE A 459 -5.58 18.96 -11.79
C ILE A 459 -5.10 20.37 -12.21
N PHE A 460 -5.98 21.32 -12.51
CA PHE A 460 -5.61 22.61 -13.14
C PHE A 460 -5.71 23.88 -12.28
N PHE A 461 -5.94 23.81 -10.97
CA PHE A 461 -5.92 25.01 -10.12
C PHE A 461 -4.77 24.95 -9.12
N GLY A 462 -3.57 25.29 -9.59
CA GLY A 462 -2.39 25.35 -8.71
C GLY A 462 -1.07 25.76 -9.37
N THR A 463 -1.07 26.25 -10.60
CA THR A 463 0.09 26.96 -11.18
C THR A 463 -0.29 28.41 -11.45
N LEU A 464 -0.08 29.25 -10.43
CA LEU A 464 0.24 30.67 -10.55
C LEU A 464 1.44 30.95 -9.63
#